data_AF-C0E4Y3-F1
#
_entry.id   AF-C0E4Y3-F1
#
_cell.length_a   1.000
_cell.length_b   1.000
_cell.length_c   1.000
_cell.angle_alpha   90.00
_cell.angle_beta   90.00
_cell.angle_gamma   90.00
#
_symmetry.space_group_name_H-M   'P 1'
#
loop_
_entity.id
_entity.type
_entity.pdbx_description
1 polymer ?
#
loop_
_entity_poly.entity_id
_entity_poly.type
_entity_poly.pdbx_seq_one_letter_code
_entity_poly.pdbx_strand_id
1 'polypeptide(L)'
;MAAIDYDTYELPKDIITMIKTTVAQIGPVEFVKHMLFFYLSDNGAHDSSVWDLVAEASEGSLQSEDYINRVDARTREYANLAYSGDGFSPEELAEINAYVDTRDSLLTALSFPLEEVPYITCENLYCLRWGFDKIREGITCMGVVK
;
A
#
# COMPACT_ATOMS: atom_id res chain seq x y z
N MET A 1 0.75 26.33 3.48
CA MET A 1 0.12 25.23 2.72
C MET A 1 0.30 25.54 1.25
N ALA A 2 1.26 24.89 0.61
CA ALA A 2 1.38 24.95 -0.84
C ALA A 2 0.20 24.17 -1.44
N ALA A 3 -0.42 24.71 -2.49
CA ALA A 3 -1.41 23.97 -3.25
C ALA A 3 -0.66 22.88 -4.03
N ILE A 4 -0.87 21.62 -3.66
CA ILE A 4 -0.38 20.47 -4.43
C ILE A 4 -1.06 20.52 -5.80
N ASP A 5 -0.27 20.40 -6.87
CA ASP A 5 -0.80 20.31 -8.23
C ASP A 5 -1.27 18.87 -8.47
N TYR A 6 -2.57 18.68 -8.68
CA TYR A 6 -3.22 17.36 -8.72
C TYR A 6 -3.40 16.83 -10.14
N ASP A 7 -2.97 17.57 -11.17
CA ASP A 7 -2.90 17.08 -12.55
C ASP A 7 -1.71 16.11 -12.77
N THR A 8 -0.94 15.83 -11.71
CA THR A 8 0.27 14.99 -11.73
C THR A 8 0.00 13.51 -11.49
N TYR A 9 -1.19 13.13 -11.02
CA TYR A 9 -1.54 11.74 -10.69
C TYR A 9 -2.43 11.11 -11.77
N GLU A 10 -2.16 9.88 -12.17
CA GLU A 10 -2.94 9.08 -13.14
C GLU A 10 -4.23 8.49 -12.51
N LEU A 11 -4.82 9.19 -11.53
CA LEU A 11 -6.04 8.78 -10.84
C LEU A 11 -7.27 9.55 -11.34
N PRO A 12 -8.43 8.89 -11.50
CA PRO A 12 -9.70 9.56 -11.78
C PRO A 12 -10.04 10.63 -10.73
N LYS A 13 -10.64 11.74 -11.17
CA LYS A 13 -10.98 12.89 -10.31
C LYS A 13 -11.88 12.52 -9.12
N ASP A 14 -12.78 11.57 -9.30
CA ASP A 14 -13.63 11.06 -8.23
C ASP A 14 -12.80 10.32 -7.17
N ILE A 15 -11.85 9.47 -7.57
CA ILE A 15 -10.94 8.79 -6.65
C ILE A 15 -10.07 9.79 -5.89
N ILE A 16 -9.50 10.79 -6.58
CA ILE A 16 -8.76 11.88 -5.93
C ILE A 16 -9.62 12.57 -4.86
N THR A 17 -10.90 12.80 -5.16
CA THR A 17 -11.84 13.42 -4.22
C THR A 17 -12.09 12.52 -3.01
N MET A 18 -12.31 11.22 -3.23
CA MET A 18 -12.48 10.25 -2.14
C MET A 18 -11.25 10.16 -1.26
N ILE A 19 -10.05 10.11 -1.84
CA ILE A 19 -8.78 10.12 -1.08
C ILE A 19 -8.72 11.37 -0.19
N LYS A 20 -8.95 12.57 -0.76
CA LYS A 20 -8.94 13.83 0.01
C LYS A 20 -9.91 13.82 1.18
N THR A 21 -11.15 13.42 0.93
CA THR A 21 -12.20 13.40 1.95
C THR A 21 -11.88 12.41 3.06
N THR A 22 -11.33 11.24 2.73
CA THR A 22 -10.98 10.23 3.72
C THR A 22 -9.72 10.59 4.50
N VAL A 23 -8.66 11.02 3.82
CA VAL A 23 -7.39 11.47 4.45
C VAL A 23 -7.65 12.64 5.40
N ALA A 24 -8.53 13.57 5.07
CA ALA A 24 -8.89 14.67 5.98
C ALA A 24 -9.56 14.21 7.28
N GLN A 25 -10.11 12.99 7.33
CA GLN A 25 -10.81 12.44 8.48
C GLN A 25 -9.95 11.51 9.32
N ILE A 26 -9.13 10.67 8.68
CA ILE A 26 -8.34 9.63 9.39
C ILE A 26 -6.82 9.85 9.32
N GLY A 27 -6.37 10.82 8.54
CA GLY A 27 -4.96 11.05 8.27
C GLY A 27 -4.39 10.17 7.15
N PRO A 28 -3.24 10.55 6.58
CA PRO A 28 -2.64 9.89 5.42
C PRO A 28 -2.13 8.48 5.74
N VAL A 29 -1.58 8.27 6.95
CA VAL A 29 -1.04 6.97 7.34
C VAL A 29 -2.13 5.94 7.55
N GLU A 30 -3.19 6.32 8.28
CA GLU A 30 -4.29 5.40 8.54
C GLU A 30 -5.02 5.03 7.24
N PHE A 31 -5.11 5.97 6.29
CA PHE A 31 -5.59 5.69 4.94
C PHE A 31 -4.75 4.62 4.24
N VAL A 32 -3.42 4.78 4.21
CA VAL A 32 -2.53 3.82 3.55
C VAL A 32 -2.59 2.45 4.20
N LYS A 33 -2.60 2.38 5.54
CA LYS A 33 -2.75 1.12 6.26
C LYS A 33 -4.02 0.38 5.85
N HIS A 34 -5.16 1.07 5.82
CA HIS A 34 -6.41 0.48 5.37
C HIS A 34 -6.33 -0.06 3.94
N MET A 35 -5.78 0.72 3.00
CA MET A 35 -5.65 0.27 1.62
C MET A 35 -4.76 -0.98 1.49
N LEU A 36 -3.63 -1.00 2.20
CA LEU A 36 -2.72 -2.14 2.16
C LEU A 36 -3.31 -3.37 2.84
N PHE A 37 -3.98 -3.23 3.98
CA PHE A 37 -4.70 -4.36 4.61
C PHE A 37 -5.82 -4.88 3.72
N PHE A 38 -6.54 -3.99 3.03
CA PHE A 38 -7.57 -4.38 2.07
C PHE A 38 -6.94 -5.15 0.89
N TYR A 39 -5.79 -4.71 0.38
CA TYR A 39 -5.04 -5.41 -0.67
C TYR A 39 -4.57 -6.80 -0.24
N LEU A 40 -3.94 -6.89 0.93
CA LEU A 40 -3.49 -8.17 1.48
C LEU A 40 -4.65 -9.12 1.69
N SER A 41 -5.78 -8.61 2.16
CA SER A 41 -7.00 -9.39 2.36
C SER A 41 -7.57 -9.93 1.05
N ASP A 42 -7.67 -9.08 0.02
CA ASP A 42 -8.16 -9.46 -1.32
C ASP A 42 -7.27 -10.53 -1.97
N ASN A 43 -5.98 -10.58 -1.60
CA ASN A 43 -5.01 -11.56 -2.05
C ASN A 43 -4.78 -12.75 -1.07
N GLY A 44 -5.56 -12.85 0.00
CA GLY A 44 -5.49 -13.97 0.96
C GLY A 44 -4.28 -13.94 1.91
N ALA A 45 -3.52 -12.84 1.96
CA ALA A 45 -2.31 -12.68 2.76
C ALA A 45 -2.58 -12.17 4.19
N HIS A 46 -3.61 -12.70 4.85
CA HIS A 46 -4.14 -12.21 6.13
C HIS A 46 -3.22 -12.43 7.35
N ASP A 47 -2.38 -13.47 7.33
CA ASP A 47 -1.46 -13.82 8.43
C ASP A 47 0.02 -13.74 7.98
N SER A 48 0.29 -12.95 6.93
CA SER A 48 1.62 -12.82 6.36
C SER A 48 2.51 -11.90 7.21
N SER A 49 3.83 -12.10 7.17
CA SER A 49 4.78 -11.24 7.89
C SER A 49 4.75 -9.76 7.43
N VAL A 50 4.13 -9.47 6.30
CA VAL A 50 3.93 -8.09 5.81
C VAL A 50 2.76 -7.40 6.49
N TRP A 51 1.77 -8.17 6.98
CA TRP A 51 0.65 -7.65 7.76
C TRP A 51 1.14 -6.90 9.00
N ASP A 52 2.10 -7.49 9.72
CA ASP A 52 2.72 -6.87 10.90
C ASP A 52 3.47 -5.57 10.54
N LEU A 53 4.16 -5.54 9.40
CA LEU A 53 4.83 -4.32 8.92
C LEU A 53 3.83 -3.20 8.66
N VAL A 54 2.71 -3.50 8.00
CA VAL A 54 1.63 -2.53 7.79
C VAL A 54 1.03 -2.09 9.13
N ALA A 55 0.87 -2.99 10.10
CA ALA A 55 0.32 -2.66 11.43
C ALA A 55 1.22 -1.70 12.21
N GLU A 56 2.54 -1.88 12.13
CA GLU A 56 3.57 -1.05 12.77
C GLU A 56 3.79 0.31 12.10
N ALA A 57 3.26 0.51 10.88
CA ALA A 57 3.36 1.79 10.19
C ALA A 57 2.69 2.90 11.00
N SER A 58 3.41 4.00 11.17
CA SER A 58 2.99 5.23 11.85
C SER A 58 3.63 6.44 11.17
N GLU A 59 3.08 7.64 11.38
CA GLU A 59 3.62 8.89 10.80
C GLU A 59 5.11 9.09 11.11
N GLY A 60 5.54 8.72 12.32
CA GLY A 60 6.95 8.84 12.72
C GLY A 60 7.84 7.67 12.29
N SER A 61 7.27 6.48 12.04
CA SER A 61 8.05 5.29 11.69
C SER A 61 8.24 5.13 10.19
N LEU A 62 7.27 5.51 9.36
CA LEU A 62 7.34 5.34 7.91
C LEU A 62 8.66 5.91 7.35
N GLN A 63 9.01 7.15 7.69
CA GLN A 63 10.25 7.77 7.19
C GLN A 63 11.52 7.45 8.00
N SER A 64 11.44 6.53 8.98
CA SER A 64 12.62 6.17 9.78
C SER A 64 13.48 5.13 9.07
N GLU A 65 14.80 5.32 9.12
CA GLU A 65 15.78 4.36 8.57
C GLU A 65 15.59 2.96 9.19
N ASP A 66 15.24 2.87 10.47
CA ASP A 66 14.99 1.60 11.15
C ASP A 66 13.81 0.84 10.53
N TYR A 67 12.68 1.52 10.27
CA TYR A 67 11.52 0.90 9.65
C TYR A 67 11.81 0.49 8.20
N ILE A 68 12.47 1.37 7.43
CA ILE A 68 12.92 1.07 6.07
C ILE A 68 13.79 -0.20 6.07
N ASN A 69 14.79 -0.27 6.95
CA ASN A 69 15.69 -1.41 7.05
C ASN A 69 14.97 -2.71 7.43
N ARG A 70 13.92 -2.66 8.27
CA ARG A 70 13.11 -3.84 8.59
C ARG A 70 12.30 -4.32 7.39
N VAL A 71 11.66 -3.40 6.66
CA VAL A 71 10.94 -3.70 5.42
C VAL A 71 11.89 -4.34 4.38
N ASP A 72 13.08 -3.77 4.22
CA ASP A 72 14.12 -4.25 3.30
C ASP A 72 14.70 -5.61 3.68
N ALA A 73 14.96 -5.84 4.97
CA ALA A 73 15.53 -7.10 5.45
C ALA A 73 14.58 -8.28 5.23
N ARG A 74 13.31 -8.12 5.60
CA ARG A 74 12.26 -9.12 5.34
C ARG A 74 12.07 -9.38 3.85
N THR A 75 12.21 -8.34 3.04
CA THR A 75 12.15 -8.46 1.59
C THR A 75 13.21 -9.37 0.99
N ARG A 76 14.45 -9.28 1.46
CA ARG A 76 15.53 -10.13 0.95
C ARG A 76 15.29 -11.61 1.25
N GLU A 77 14.61 -11.94 2.35
CA GLU A 77 14.24 -13.33 2.68
C GLU A 77 13.31 -13.92 1.60
N TYR A 78 12.32 -13.16 1.12
CA TYR A 78 11.37 -13.62 0.09
C TYR A 78 11.88 -13.49 -1.34
N ALA A 79 12.67 -12.47 -1.67
CA ALA A 79 13.28 -12.33 -3.00
C ALA A 79 14.20 -13.53 -3.34
N ASN A 80 14.88 -14.08 -2.32
CA ASN A 80 15.66 -15.30 -2.47
C ASN A 80 14.81 -16.55 -2.75
N LEU A 81 13.56 -16.59 -2.28
CA LEU A 81 12.59 -17.67 -2.54
C LEU A 81 11.97 -17.54 -3.95
N ALA A 82 11.61 -16.33 -4.36
CA ALA A 82 11.05 -16.08 -5.70
C ALA A 82 12.06 -16.40 -6.83
N TYR A 83 13.34 -16.10 -6.61
CA TYR A 83 14.40 -16.40 -7.58
C TYR A 83 14.69 -17.91 -7.75
N SER A 84 14.33 -18.75 -6.77
CA SER A 84 14.58 -20.20 -6.88
C SER A 84 13.55 -20.93 -7.74
N GLY A 85 12.36 -20.34 -7.97
CA GLY A 85 11.38 -20.72 -9.01
C GLY A 85 10.75 -22.11 -8.96
N ASP A 86 11.39 -23.09 -8.33
CA ASP A 86 10.99 -24.48 -8.25
C ASP A 86 10.44 -24.80 -6.85
N GLY A 87 9.25 -25.40 -6.80
CA GLY A 87 8.71 -26.03 -5.59
C GLY A 87 7.59 -25.27 -4.87
N PHE A 88 7.20 -24.08 -5.32
CA PHE A 88 6.07 -23.34 -4.75
C PHE A 88 4.76 -23.66 -5.45
N SER A 89 3.72 -23.86 -4.66
CA SER A 89 2.34 -23.90 -5.10
C SER A 89 1.89 -22.54 -5.65
N PRO A 90 0.81 -22.49 -6.46
CA PRO A 90 0.22 -21.24 -6.92
C PRO A 90 -0.19 -20.28 -5.79
N GLU A 91 -0.58 -20.82 -4.64
CA GLU A 91 -0.96 -20.06 -3.44
C GLU A 91 0.26 -19.38 -2.81
N GLU A 92 1.37 -20.11 -2.66
CA GLU A 92 2.63 -19.55 -2.16
C GLU A 92 3.19 -18.47 -3.10
N LEU A 93 3.06 -18.67 -4.42
CA LEU A 93 3.45 -17.63 -5.40
C LEU A 93 2.56 -16.38 -5.32
N ALA A 94 1.26 -16.54 -5.07
CA ALA A 94 0.35 -15.40 -4.90
C ALA A 94 0.69 -14.61 -3.63
N GLU A 95 1.01 -15.29 -2.53
CA GLU A 95 1.44 -14.64 -1.28
C GLU A 95 2.76 -13.89 -1.46
N ILE A 96 3.76 -14.51 -2.12
CA ILE A 96 5.04 -13.88 -2.41
C ILE A 96 4.87 -12.62 -3.27
N ASN A 97 4.02 -12.67 -4.30
CA ASN A 97 3.74 -11.50 -5.13
C ASN A 97 3.04 -10.39 -4.33
N ALA A 98 1.98 -10.72 -3.57
CA ALA A 98 1.27 -9.75 -2.73
C ALA A 98 2.20 -9.09 -1.71
N TYR A 99 3.17 -9.84 -1.17
CA TYR A 99 4.22 -9.33 -0.31
C TYR A 99 5.13 -8.32 -1.04
N VAL A 100 5.67 -8.70 -2.20
CA VAL A 100 6.58 -7.86 -3.02
C VAL A 100 5.90 -6.55 -3.41
N ASP A 101 4.63 -6.66 -3.80
CA ASP A 101 3.78 -5.56 -4.23
C ASP A 101 3.47 -4.59 -3.08
N THR A 102 3.15 -5.12 -1.89
CA THR A 102 2.90 -4.34 -0.68
C THR A 102 4.16 -3.63 -0.20
N ARG A 103 5.32 -4.31 -0.29
CA ARG A 103 6.62 -3.70 -0.01
C ARG A 103 6.90 -2.54 -0.95
N ASP A 104 6.79 -2.75 -2.26
CA ASP A 104 7.11 -1.70 -3.23
C ASP A 104 6.19 -0.50 -3.07
N SER A 105 4.92 -0.76 -2.74
CA SER A 105 3.98 0.30 -2.39
C SER A 105 4.41 1.07 -1.14
N LEU A 106 4.83 0.37 -0.07
CA LEU A 106 5.36 0.99 1.14
C LEU A 106 6.64 1.79 0.83
N LEU A 107 7.69 1.17 0.27
CA LEU A 107 8.96 1.83 -0.02
C LEU A 107 8.81 3.04 -0.97
N THR A 108 7.92 2.93 -1.95
CA THR A 108 7.61 4.06 -2.83
C THR A 108 6.95 5.16 -2.03
N ALA A 109 5.93 4.87 -1.22
CA ALA A 109 5.33 5.86 -0.32
C ALA A 109 6.37 6.53 0.61
N LEU A 110 7.39 5.80 1.07
CA LEU A 110 8.46 6.37 1.90
C LEU A 110 9.35 7.39 1.19
N SER A 111 9.36 7.40 -0.14
CA SER A 111 10.20 8.29 -0.95
C SER A 111 9.54 9.65 -1.25
N PHE A 112 8.29 9.87 -0.81
CA PHE A 112 7.51 11.07 -1.09
C PHE A 112 7.03 11.79 0.18
N PRO A 113 6.61 13.07 0.07
CA PRO A 113 5.97 13.79 1.16
C PRO A 113 4.71 13.06 1.67
N LEU A 114 4.47 13.12 2.98
CA LEU A 114 3.37 12.37 3.63
C LEU A 114 1.99 12.71 3.05
N GLU A 115 1.77 13.94 2.60
CA GLU A 115 0.56 14.38 1.90
C GLU A 115 0.31 13.69 0.55
N GLU A 116 1.35 13.20 -0.11
CA GLU A 116 1.28 12.56 -1.43
C GLU A 116 1.12 11.03 -1.35
N VAL A 117 1.56 10.46 -0.22
CA VAL A 117 1.58 9.01 0.06
C VAL A 117 0.24 8.30 -0.24
N PRO A 118 -0.93 8.84 0.12
CA PRO A 118 -2.22 8.23 -0.23
C PRO A 118 -2.46 8.06 -1.73
N TYR A 119 -2.05 9.03 -2.56
CA TYR A 119 -2.25 8.99 -4.00
C TYR A 119 -1.31 7.98 -4.65
N ILE A 120 -0.03 8.06 -4.30
CA ILE A 120 1.02 7.14 -4.79
C ILE A 120 0.69 5.70 -4.42
N THR A 121 0.16 5.46 -3.21
CA THR A 121 -0.30 4.13 -2.81
C THR A 121 -1.43 3.63 -3.72
N CYS A 122 -2.42 4.46 -4.03
CA CYS A 122 -3.51 4.06 -4.92
C CYS A 122 -3.05 3.84 -6.36
N GLU A 123 -2.11 4.65 -6.87
CA GLU A 123 -1.50 4.44 -8.19
C GLU A 123 -0.71 3.14 -8.26
N ASN A 124 0.08 2.84 -7.22
CA ASN A 124 0.81 1.60 -7.14
C ASN A 124 -0.15 0.41 -7.11
N LEU A 125 -1.18 0.44 -6.27
CA LEU A 125 -2.19 -0.62 -6.24
C LEU A 125 -2.88 -0.79 -7.60
N TYR A 126 -3.15 0.30 -8.33
CA TYR A 126 -3.65 0.22 -9.71
C TYR A 126 -2.67 -0.52 -10.64
N CYS A 127 -1.37 -0.19 -10.58
CA CYS A 127 -0.32 -0.88 -11.33
C CYS A 127 -0.19 -2.37 -10.94
N LEU A 128 -0.52 -2.71 -9.70
CA LEU A 128 -0.58 -4.07 -9.16
C LEU A 128 -1.87 -4.83 -9.55
N ARG A 129 -2.51 -4.38 -10.63
CA ARG A 129 -3.71 -4.98 -11.25
C ARG A 129 -5.01 -4.81 -10.49
N TRP A 130 -5.08 -3.97 -9.46
CA TRP A 130 -6.38 -3.48 -9.05
C TRP A 130 -6.97 -2.56 -10.11
N GLY A 131 -8.24 -2.78 -10.47
CA GLY A 131 -9.01 -1.80 -11.21
C GLY A 131 -9.40 -0.62 -10.31
N PHE A 132 -9.77 0.50 -10.92
CA PHE A 132 -10.29 1.64 -10.16
C PHE A 132 -11.49 1.28 -9.28
N ASP A 133 -12.34 0.32 -9.68
CA ASP A 133 -13.46 -0.14 -8.86
C ASP A 133 -13.03 -0.76 -7.54
N LYS A 134 -11.92 -1.51 -7.52
CA LYS A 134 -11.34 -2.06 -6.28
C LYS A 134 -10.76 -0.98 -5.39
N ILE A 135 -10.14 0.05 -5.98
CA ILE A 135 -9.67 1.22 -5.22
C ILE A 135 -10.86 1.94 -4.56
N ARG A 136 -11.96 2.14 -5.30
CA ARG A 136 -13.19 2.74 -4.74
C ARG A 136 -13.76 1.90 -3.61
N GLU A 137 -13.81 0.58 -3.77
CA GLU A 137 -14.28 -0.36 -2.76
C GLU A 137 -13.44 -0.22 -1.49
N GLY A 138 -12.11 -0.25 -1.61
CA GLY A 138 -11.19 -0.10 -0.47
C GLY A 138 -11.41 1.20 0.30
N ILE A 139 -11.59 2.32 -0.39
CA ILE A 139 -11.85 3.62 0.25
C ILE A 139 -13.24 3.64 0.91
N THR A 140 -14.25 3.04 0.29
CA THR A 140 -15.62 2.99 0.82
C THR A 140 -15.71 2.13 2.08
N CYS A 141 -14.98 1.01 2.13
CA CYS A 141 -14.92 0.09 3.26
C CYS A 141 -14.35 0.73 4.54
N MET A 142 -13.65 1.86 4.43
CA MET A 142 -13.19 2.64 5.59
C MET A 142 -14.35 3.31 6.35
N GLY A 143 -15.56 3.31 5.80
CA GLY A 143 -16.78 3.82 6.46
C GLY A 143 -16.88 5.35 6.49
N VAL A 144 -16.01 6.03 5.75
CA VAL A 144 -15.83 7.49 5.79
C VAL A 144 -16.40 8.22 4.56
N VAL A 145 -16.71 7.47 3.50
CA VAL A 145 -17.39 7.95 2.29
C VAL A 145 -18.73 7.19 2.21
N LYS A 146 -19.85 7.92 2.36
CA LYS A 146 -21.22 7.40 2.23
C LYS A 146 -21.87 7.87 0.94
#